data_AF-A0A9E0NFW7-F1
#
_entry.id   AF-A0A9E0NFW7-F1
#
_cell.length_a   1.000
_cell.length_b   1.000
_cell.length_c   1.000
_cell.angle_alpha   90.00
_cell.angle_beta   90.00
_cell.angle_gamma   90.00
#
_symmetry.space_group_name_H-M   'P 1'
#
loop_
_entity.id
_entity.type
_entity.pdbx_description
1 polymer ?
#
loop_
_entity_poly.entity_id
_entity_poly.type
_entity_poly.pdbx_seq_one_letter_code
_entity_poly.pdbx_strand_id
1 'polypeptide(L)'
;MRIHFTGIAGAGMSAVALMMRDAGHQVSGSDEDVFPPMSTYVAGLGFPVTYRFDAANLPADLDVLVLGTSAKLGGDDNVEVAAARGRGVRITTFAELVGETTARRENIVVAGSFGKSTCSALMAHILRQAGHDSGWMIG
;
A
#
# COMPACT_ATOMS: atom_id res chain seq x y z
N MET A 1 3.61 -11.94 -7.79
CA MET A 1 3.92 -11.96 -6.35
C MET A 1 2.63 -12.02 -5.56
N ARG A 2 2.71 -12.57 -4.35
CA ARG A 2 1.68 -12.53 -3.32
C ARG A 2 2.14 -11.56 -2.23
N ILE A 3 1.35 -10.50 -2.02
CA ILE A 3 1.70 -9.35 -1.20
C ILE A 3 0.64 -9.18 -0.13
N HIS A 4 1.06 -9.02 1.11
CA HIS A 4 0.16 -8.72 2.24
C HIS A 4 0.47 -7.33 2.78
N PHE A 5 -0.57 -6.52 3.00
CA PHE A 5 -0.47 -5.17 3.52
C PHE A 5 -1.02 -5.12 4.95
N THR A 6 -0.13 -4.93 5.93
CA THR A 6 -0.52 -4.72 7.33
C THR A 6 -0.72 -3.23 7.58
N GLY A 7 -1.92 -2.82 7.98
CA GLY A 7 -2.35 -1.42 8.04
C GLY A 7 -3.03 -0.96 6.75
N ILE A 8 -3.86 -1.81 6.13
CA ILE A 8 -4.43 -1.57 4.79
C ILE A 8 -5.39 -0.37 4.74
N ALA A 9 -5.99 0.05 5.85
CA ALA A 9 -6.89 1.20 5.90
C ALA A 9 -6.16 2.54 5.85
N GLY A 10 -4.82 2.57 5.82
CA GLY A 10 -4.09 3.79 5.50
C GLY A 10 -4.37 4.26 4.07
N ALA A 11 -4.57 5.57 3.86
CA ALA A 11 -4.85 6.14 2.54
C ALA A 11 -3.75 5.83 1.51
N GLY A 12 -2.48 5.97 1.90
CA GLY A 12 -1.35 5.56 1.05
C GLY A 12 -1.25 4.05 0.86
N MET A 13 -1.54 3.27 1.90
CA MET A 13 -1.45 1.81 1.88
C MET A 13 -2.44 1.18 0.91
N SER A 14 -3.71 1.53 1.05
CA SER A 14 -4.78 1.08 0.15
C SER A 14 -4.56 1.47 -1.31
N ALA A 15 -4.04 2.69 -1.56
CA ALA A 15 -3.69 3.12 -2.92
C ALA A 15 -2.57 2.26 -3.54
N VAL A 16 -1.52 1.96 -2.78
CA VAL A 16 -0.43 1.08 -3.25
C VAL A 16 -0.90 -0.36 -3.41
N ALA A 17 -1.76 -0.85 -2.52
CA ALA A 17 -2.35 -2.18 -2.63
C ALA A 17 -3.19 -2.33 -3.91
N LEU A 18 -4.01 -1.33 -4.23
CA LEU A 18 -4.72 -1.27 -5.52
C LEU A 18 -3.75 -1.26 -6.71
N MET A 19 -2.69 -0.45 -6.65
CA MET A 19 -1.68 -0.40 -7.69
C MET A 19 -1.01 -1.76 -7.93
N MET A 20 -0.68 -2.49 -6.85
CA MET A 20 -0.11 -3.84 -6.95
C MET A 20 -1.10 -4.84 -7.54
N ARG A 21 -2.37 -4.79 -7.14
CA ARG A 21 -3.44 -5.63 -7.71
C ARG A 21 -3.57 -5.38 -9.22
N ASP A 22 -3.62 -4.12 -9.62
CA ASP A 22 -3.78 -3.72 -11.02
C ASP A 22 -2.54 -4.07 -11.87
N ALA A 23 -1.37 -4.17 -11.24
CA ALA A 23 -0.15 -4.72 -11.84
C ALA A 23 -0.17 -6.27 -11.95
N GLY A 24 -1.25 -6.93 -11.56
CA GLY A 24 -1.43 -8.39 -11.65
C GLY A 24 -0.87 -9.18 -10.46
N HIS A 25 -0.59 -8.53 -9.33
CA HIS A 25 -0.19 -9.23 -8.10
C HIS A 25 -1.40 -9.71 -7.30
N GLN A 26 -1.18 -10.77 -6.51
CA GLN A 26 -2.17 -11.22 -5.54
C GLN A 26 -2.00 -10.40 -4.28
N VAL A 27 -3.04 -9.67 -3.91
CA VAL A 27 -3.01 -8.73 -2.79
C VAL A 27 -3.96 -9.20 -1.70
N SER A 28 -3.55 -9.01 -0.46
CA SER A 28 -4.38 -9.15 0.73
C SER A 28 -3.96 -8.08 1.74
N GLY A 29 -4.78 -7.82 2.75
CA GLY A 29 -4.37 -6.93 3.82
C GLY A 29 -5.12 -7.14 5.12
N SER A 30 -4.59 -6.52 6.16
CA SER A 30 -5.14 -6.57 7.52
C SER A 30 -5.12 -5.17 8.12
N ASP A 31 -6.07 -4.89 9.00
CA ASP A 31 -6.03 -3.70 9.85
C ASP A 31 -6.91 -3.90 11.09
N GLU A 32 -6.76 -3.05 12.09
CA GLU A 32 -7.55 -3.06 13.32
C GLU A 32 -8.33 -1.75 13.48
N ASP A 33 -9.39 -1.78 14.29
CA ASP A 33 -10.18 -0.59 14.63
C ASP A 33 -10.69 0.20 13.40
N VAL A 34 -10.96 -0.47 12.27
CA VAL A 34 -11.44 0.18 11.05
C VAL A 34 -12.96 0.32 11.07
N PHE A 35 -13.44 1.55 11.01
CA PHE A 35 -14.86 1.90 10.94
C PHE A 35 -15.18 2.69 9.65
N PRO A 36 -16.47 2.83 9.29
CA PRO A 36 -16.86 3.63 8.14
C PRO A 36 -16.37 5.08 8.26
N PRO A 37 -15.93 5.72 7.16
CA PRO A 37 -16.04 5.27 5.77
C PRO A 37 -14.91 4.33 5.31
N MET A 38 -13.83 4.17 6.09
CA MET A 38 -12.66 3.41 5.65
C MET A 38 -12.93 1.92 5.53
N SER A 39 -13.72 1.33 6.44
CA SER A 39 -14.08 -0.10 6.35
C SER A 39 -14.87 -0.41 5.07
N THR A 40 -15.81 0.46 4.71
CA THR A 40 -16.56 0.36 3.45
C THR A 40 -15.65 0.51 2.23
N TYR A 41 -14.71 1.45 2.29
CA TYR A 41 -13.74 1.66 1.22
C TYR A 41 -12.85 0.43 1.02
N VAL A 42 -12.23 -0.10 2.08
CA VAL A 42 -11.30 -1.25 1.96
C VAL A 42 -12.01 -2.53 1.55
N ALA A 43 -13.25 -2.76 2.01
CA ALA A 43 -14.09 -3.87 1.57
C ALA A 43 -14.41 -3.81 0.06
N GLY A 44 -14.47 -2.61 -0.50
CA GLY A 44 -14.72 -2.37 -1.92
C GLY A 44 -13.50 -2.53 -2.84
N LEU A 45 -12.30 -2.79 -2.30
CA LEU A 45 -11.06 -2.86 -3.09
C LEU A 45 -10.90 -4.16 -3.87
N GLY A 46 -11.81 -5.13 -3.73
CA GLY A 46 -11.80 -6.36 -4.54
C GLY A 46 -10.65 -7.32 -4.23
N PHE A 47 -10.11 -7.28 -3.01
CA PHE A 47 -9.17 -8.28 -2.49
C PHE A 47 -9.46 -8.59 -1.01
N PRO A 48 -8.99 -9.72 -0.46
CA PRO A 48 -9.26 -10.10 0.92
C PRO A 48 -8.69 -9.09 1.93
N VAL A 49 -9.54 -8.63 2.84
CA VAL A 49 -9.17 -7.77 3.97
C VAL A 49 -9.67 -8.38 5.28
N THR A 50 -8.79 -8.48 6.26
CA THR A 50 -9.12 -8.93 7.63
C THR A 50 -9.10 -7.75 8.60
N TYR A 51 -10.04 -7.73 9.55
CA TYR A 51 -10.18 -6.65 10.53
C TYR A 51 -9.61 -7.03 11.91
N ARG A 52 -8.41 -7.63 11.89
CA ARG A 52 -7.58 -7.97 13.05
C ARG A 52 -6.19 -8.36 12.57
N PHE A 53 -5.17 -8.15 13.39
CA PHE A 53 -3.86 -8.74 13.11
C PHE A 53 -3.81 -10.19 13.61
N ASP A 54 -3.45 -11.11 12.72
CA ASP A 54 -3.39 -12.54 13.02
C ASP A 54 -2.32 -13.19 12.14
N ALA A 55 -1.44 -14.00 12.72
CA ALA A 55 -0.42 -14.72 11.95
C ALA A 55 -1.04 -15.61 10.85
N ALA A 56 -2.27 -16.09 11.05
CA ALA A 56 -3.02 -16.88 10.07
C ALA A 56 -3.46 -16.07 8.84
N ASN A 57 -3.43 -14.73 8.89
CA ASN A 57 -3.70 -13.87 7.75
C ASN A 57 -2.60 -14.00 6.68
N LEU A 58 -1.39 -14.42 7.07
CA LEU A 58 -0.25 -14.51 6.17
C LEU A 58 -0.26 -15.84 5.40
N PRO A 59 -0.50 -15.84 4.08
CA PRO A 59 -0.52 -17.07 3.29
C PRO A 59 0.86 -17.75 3.29
N ALA A 60 0.91 -19.07 3.12
CA ALA A 60 2.14 -19.87 3.23
C ALA A 60 3.22 -19.52 2.17
N ASP A 61 2.79 -19.06 1.00
CA ASP A 61 3.57 -18.63 -0.17
C ASP A 61 3.65 -17.09 -0.26
N LEU A 62 3.61 -16.39 0.88
CA LEU A 62 3.76 -14.94 0.94
C LEU A 62 5.17 -14.51 0.47
N ASP A 63 5.24 -13.66 -0.55
CA ASP A 63 6.51 -13.13 -1.05
C ASP A 63 6.95 -11.89 -0.26
N VAL A 64 6.01 -10.97 0.00
CA VAL A 64 6.30 -9.65 0.59
C VAL A 64 5.22 -9.23 1.58
N LEU A 65 5.65 -8.80 2.77
CA LEU A 65 4.83 -8.07 3.74
C LEU A 65 5.13 -6.57 3.63
N VAL A 66 4.10 -5.76 3.41
CA VAL A 66 4.20 -4.30 3.33
C VAL A 66 3.64 -3.70 4.61
N LEU A 67 4.45 -2.94 5.32
CA LEU A 67 4.08 -2.33 6.59
C LEU A 67 3.64 -0.89 6.43
N GLY A 68 2.49 -0.58 7.02
CA GLY A 68 2.04 0.80 7.23
C GLY A 68 2.89 1.52 8.27
N THR A 69 2.86 2.85 8.23
CA THR A 69 3.71 3.73 9.07
C THR A 69 3.21 3.95 10.50
N SER A 70 2.11 3.35 10.92
CA SER A 70 1.58 3.52 12.28
C SER A 70 2.50 2.90 13.33
N ALA A 71 2.69 3.58 14.46
CA ALA A 71 3.56 3.14 15.55
C ALA A 71 3.20 1.74 16.13
N LYS A 72 1.94 1.31 15.98
CA LYS A 72 1.46 -0.04 16.33
C LYS A 72 1.97 -1.16 15.38
N LEU A 73 2.58 -0.80 14.25
CA LEU A 73 2.96 -1.72 13.16
C LEU A 73 4.49 -1.89 13.01
N GLY A 74 5.29 -1.10 13.74
CA GLY A 74 6.74 -0.99 13.55
C GLY A 74 7.60 -1.92 14.42
N GLY A 75 7.00 -2.77 15.26
CA GLY A 75 7.71 -3.63 16.22
C GLY A 75 7.29 -5.09 16.17
N ASP A 76 8.03 -5.95 16.88
CA ASP A 76 7.72 -7.39 17.04
C ASP A 76 6.39 -7.66 17.78
N ASP A 77 5.76 -6.61 18.32
CA ASP A 77 4.43 -6.69 18.95
C ASP A 77 3.31 -7.02 17.95
N ASN A 78 3.50 -6.72 16.66
CA ASN A 78 2.55 -7.12 15.64
C ASN A 78 2.78 -8.60 15.25
N VAL A 79 1.77 -9.43 15.50
CA VAL A 79 1.83 -10.88 15.26
C VAL A 79 2.11 -11.26 13.80
N GLU A 80 1.71 -10.44 12.83
CA GLU A 80 2.01 -10.67 11.41
C GLU A 80 3.47 -10.34 11.09
N VAL A 81 4.01 -9.26 11.65
CA VAL A 81 5.43 -8.90 11.50
C VAL A 81 6.32 -10.01 12.06
N ALA A 82 6.02 -10.47 13.28
CA ALA A 82 6.76 -11.55 13.93
C ALA A 82 6.69 -12.85 13.10
N ALA A 83 5.50 -13.22 12.60
CA ALA A 83 5.31 -14.40 11.77
C ALA A 83 6.06 -14.31 10.43
N ALA A 84 6.03 -13.16 9.77
CA ALA A 84 6.77 -12.91 8.53
C ALA A 84 8.29 -13.01 8.74
N ARG A 85 8.82 -12.41 9.82
CA ARG A 85 10.24 -12.53 10.21
C ARG A 85 10.64 -13.98 10.46
N GLY A 86 9.85 -14.72 11.23
CA GLY A 86 10.10 -16.13 11.53
C GLY A 86 10.13 -17.03 10.29
N ARG A 87 9.46 -16.60 9.21
CA ARG A 87 9.42 -17.30 7.90
C ARG A 87 10.47 -16.79 6.91
N GLY A 88 11.26 -15.76 7.26
CA GLY A 88 12.18 -15.11 6.33
C GLY A 88 11.50 -14.37 5.18
N VAL A 89 10.22 -14.01 5.34
CA VAL A 89 9.47 -13.24 4.34
C VAL A 89 10.07 -11.83 4.26
N ARG A 90 10.14 -11.30 3.03
CA ARG A 90 10.62 -9.94 2.81
C ARG A 90 9.64 -8.94 3.43
N ILE A 91 10.14 -8.07 4.30
CA ILE A 91 9.37 -6.98 4.91
C ILE A 91 9.85 -5.65 4.33
N THR A 92 8.92 -4.79 3.91
CA THR A 92 9.23 -3.49 3.31
C THR A 92 8.15 -2.47 3.64
N THR A 93 8.40 -1.20 3.34
CA THR A 93 7.40 -0.12 3.45
C THR A 93 6.69 0.12 2.13
N PHE A 94 5.52 0.78 2.16
CA PHE A 94 4.85 1.17 0.92
C PHE A 94 5.71 2.11 0.07
N ALA A 95 6.51 2.99 0.69
CA ALA A 95 7.36 3.95 -0.01
C ALA A 95 8.49 3.26 -0.78
N GLU A 96 9.15 2.28 -0.14
CA GLU A 96 10.16 1.43 -0.79
C GLU A 96 9.55 0.62 -1.92
N LEU A 97 8.40 -0.02 -1.69
CA LEU A 97 7.71 -0.81 -2.72
C LEU A 97 7.33 0.04 -3.94
N VAL A 98 6.82 1.26 -3.72
CA VAL A 98 6.54 2.20 -4.81
C VAL A 98 7.82 2.54 -5.56
N GLY A 99 8.89 2.90 -4.86
CA GLY A 99 10.18 3.24 -5.47
C GLY A 99 10.74 2.10 -6.33
N GLU A 100 10.65 0.86 -5.87
CA GLU A 100 11.07 -0.32 -6.63
C GLU A 100 10.18 -0.58 -7.85
N THR A 101 8.87 -0.50 -7.65
CA THR A 101 7.89 -0.78 -8.71
C THR A 101 7.98 0.25 -9.84
N THR A 102 8.35 1.49 -9.53
CA THR A 102 8.47 2.57 -10.50
C THR A 102 9.92 2.86 -10.91
N ALA A 103 10.91 2.07 -10.48
CA ALA A 103 12.33 2.33 -10.71
C ALA A 103 12.72 2.45 -12.21
N ARG A 104 11.94 1.83 -13.10
CA ARG A 104 12.16 1.87 -14.56
C ARG A 104 11.30 2.91 -15.30
N ARG A 105 10.53 3.71 -14.56
CA ARG A 105 9.68 4.77 -15.10
C ARG A 105 10.31 6.13 -14.86
N GLU A 106 9.91 7.11 -15.66
CA GLU A 106 10.18 8.51 -15.36
C GLU A 106 9.26 8.94 -14.21
N ASN A 107 9.86 9.21 -13.05
CA ASN A 107 9.12 9.57 -11.83
C ASN A 107 9.22 11.07 -11.60
N ILE A 108 8.07 11.73 -11.49
CA ILE A 108 7.98 13.14 -11.07
C ILE A 108 7.41 13.20 -9.66
N VAL A 109 8.19 13.72 -8.71
CA VAL A 109 7.85 13.75 -7.29
C VAL A 109 7.66 15.19 -6.82
N VAL A 110 6.49 15.48 -6.26
CA VAL A 110 6.17 16.79 -5.68
C VAL A 110 6.41 16.74 -4.16
N ALA A 111 7.48 17.38 -3.71
CA ALA A 111 7.82 17.51 -2.29
C ALA A 111 7.56 18.94 -1.75
N GLY A 112 7.42 19.08 -0.43
CA GLY A 112 7.25 20.37 0.23
C GLY A 112 6.33 20.31 1.45
N SER A 113 6.32 21.36 2.28
CA SER A 113 5.47 21.40 3.47
C SER A 113 3.99 21.55 3.12
N PHE A 114 3.67 22.36 2.10
CA PHE A 114 2.31 22.69 1.70
C PHE A 114 2.13 22.55 0.17
N GLY A 115 0.88 22.39 -0.28
CA GLY A 115 0.53 22.42 -1.72
C GLY A 115 0.88 21.18 -2.54
N LYS A 116 1.49 20.13 -1.94
CA LYS A 116 1.90 18.90 -2.65
C LYS A 116 0.76 18.24 -3.42
N SER A 117 -0.37 18.00 -2.74
CA SER A 117 -1.54 17.32 -3.30
C SER A 117 -2.16 18.13 -4.43
N THR A 118 -2.27 19.45 -4.26
CA THR A 118 -2.77 20.36 -5.31
C THR A 118 -1.84 20.38 -6.52
N CYS A 119 -0.54 20.56 -6.32
CA CYS A 119 0.44 20.61 -7.40
C CYS A 119 0.54 19.27 -8.15
N SER A 120 0.55 18.14 -7.45
CA SER A 120 0.56 16.81 -8.08
C SER A 120 -0.73 16.53 -8.86
N ALA A 121 -1.89 16.92 -8.34
CA ALA A 121 -3.16 16.81 -9.06
C ALA A 121 -3.21 17.68 -10.34
N LEU A 122 -2.75 18.93 -10.26
CA LEU A 122 -2.67 19.82 -11.43
C LEU A 122 -1.69 19.27 -12.48
N MET A 123 -0.55 18.75 -12.04
CA MET A 123 0.44 18.15 -12.93
C MET A 123 -0.13 16.91 -13.65
N ALA A 124 -0.78 16.00 -12.92
CA ALA A 124 -1.44 14.84 -13.51
C ALA A 124 -2.54 15.25 -14.51
N HIS A 125 -3.32 16.29 -14.18
CA HIS A 125 -4.33 16.83 -15.09
C HIS A 125 -3.72 17.38 -16.39
N ILE A 126 -2.67 18.20 -16.29
CA ILE A 126 -1.99 18.79 -17.44
C ILE A 126 -1.40 17.71 -18.35
N LEU A 127 -0.70 16.72 -17.78
CA LEU A 127 -0.12 15.62 -18.56
C LEU A 127 -1.17 14.83 -19.35
N ARG A 128 -2.31 14.53 -18.70
CA ARG A 128 -3.44 13.86 -19.38
C ARG A 128 -4.05 14.73 -20.48
N GLN A 129 -4.23 16.03 -20.26
CA GLN A 129 -4.75 16.95 -21.28
C GLN A 129 -3.79 17.08 -22.47
N ALA A 130 -2.49 16.95 -22.23
CA ALA A 130 -1.47 16.93 -23.27
C ALA A 130 -1.34 15.57 -23.99
N GLY A 131 -2.19 14.59 -23.67
CA GLY A 131 -2.21 13.27 -24.32
C GLY A 131 -1.18 12.27 -23.78
N HIS A 132 -0.54 12.55 -22.64
CA HIS A 132 0.35 11.59 -22.00
C HIS A 132 -0.44 10.57 -21.15
N ASP A 133 -0.11 9.29 -21.30
CA ASP A 133 -0.64 8.19 -20.48
C ASP A 133 0.18 8.03 -19.18
N SER A 134 0.21 9.08 -18.37
CA SER A 134 0.93 9.09 -17.10
C SER A 134 0.07 8.49 -15.99
N GLY A 135 0.62 7.57 -15.19
CA GLY A 135 0.01 7.15 -13.92
C GLY A 135 0.23 8.20 -12.82
N TRP A 136 -0.59 8.19 -11.77
CA TRP A 136 -0.45 9.10 -10.62
C TRP A 136 -0.79 8.41 -9.29
N MET A 137 -0.16 8.89 -8.22
CA MET A 137 -0.49 8.58 -6.84
C MET A 137 -0.57 9.92 -6.10
N ILE A 138 -1.76 10.29 -5.66
CA ILE A 138 -2.05 11.59 -5.03
C ILE A 138 -2.74 11.32 -3.69
N GLY A 139 -2.30 12.00 -2.64
CA GLY A 139 -2.88 11.97 -1.29
C GLY A 139 -2.83 13.33 -0.63
#